data_AF-A0AAN8ER63-F1
#
_entry.id   AF-A0AAN8ER63-F1
#
_cell.length_a   1.000
_cell.length_b   1.000
_cell.length_c   1.000
_cell.angle_alpha   90.00
_cell.angle_beta   90.00
_cell.angle_gamma   90.00
#
_symmetry.space_group_name_H-M   'P 1'
#
loop_
_entity.id
_entity.type
_entity.pdbx_description
1 polymer ?
#
loop_
_entity_poly.entity_id
_entity_poly.type
_entity_poly.pdbx_seq_one_letter_code
_entity_poly.pdbx_strand_id
1 'polypeptide(L)'
;MERAESELSGSMPSSTTQQLSEELAKENQTRKMSIMTMKLMQLFWLYLCLGNALTTACLYEGRKYSNGETWVEAGMKLKCTITDDGGWSIKGVGCVTQKGTEVCDF
;
A
#
# COMPACT_ATOMS: atom_id res chain seq x y z
N MET A 1 35.60 26.68 72.81
CA MET A 1 36.42 26.99 71.63
C MET A 1 36.58 25.68 70.86
N GLU A 2 35.53 25.19 70.18
CA GLU A 2 35.06 25.52 68.81
C GLU A 2 36.05 25.17 67.68
N ARG A 3 35.77 24.05 66.99
CA ARG A 3 35.51 23.89 65.54
C ARG A 3 35.37 22.38 65.26
N ALA A 4 34.15 21.87 65.02
CA ALA A 4 33.50 21.79 63.71
C ALA A 4 34.22 20.83 62.74
N GLU A 5 34.01 19.52 62.93
CA GLU A 5 34.20 18.55 61.86
C GLU A 5 32.90 18.49 61.04
N SER A 6 32.99 19.11 59.86
CA SER A 6 31.96 19.18 58.84
C SER A 6 31.60 17.77 58.35
N GLU A 7 30.31 17.53 58.29
CA GLU A 7 29.66 16.44 57.57
C GLU A 7 30.27 16.24 56.18
N LEU A 8 30.68 15.01 55.86
CA LEU A 8 30.58 14.49 54.50
C LEU A 8 30.47 12.96 54.49
N SER A 9 29.53 12.43 55.27
CA SER A 9 29.00 11.07 55.05
C SER A 9 28.10 11.09 53.81
N GLY A 10 28.71 11.10 52.63
CA GLY A 10 28.01 10.97 51.35
C GLY A 10 27.52 9.53 51.15
N SER A 11 26.43 9.14 51.81
CA SER A 11 25.66 7.96 51.41
C SER A 11 24.55 8.43 50.46
N MET A 12 24.81 8.39 49.16
CA MET A 12 23.74 8.55 48.17
C MET A 12 22.75 7.37 48.31
N PRO A 13 21.43 7.60 48.26
CA PRO A 13 20.46 6.51 48.32
C PRO A 13 20.52 5.68 47.02
N SER A 14 20.64 4.37 47.18
CA SER A 14 20.58 3.34 46.12
C SER A 14 19.33 3.42 45.21
N SER A 15 18.34 4.23 45.58
CA SER A 15 17.09 4.43 44.86
C SER A 15 17.28 5.24 43.57
N THR A 16 18.19 6.23 43.55
CA THR A 16 18.26 7.20 42.44
C THR A 16 18.89 6.60 41.18
N THR A 17 19.90 5.74 41.33
CA THR A 17 20.57 5.06 40.21
C THR A 17 19.70 3.97 39.59
N GLN A 18 18.95 3.24 40.41
CA GLN A 18 17.98 2.25 39.92
C GLN A 18 16.85 2.92 39.13
N GLN A 19 16.28 4.01 39.66
CA GLN A 19 15.20 4.73 39.00
C GLN A 19 15.63 5.37 37.67
N LEU A 20 16.83 5.95 37.59
CA LEU A 20 17.38 6.48 36.34
C LEU A 20 17.59 5.41 35.27
N SER A 21 18.02 4.20 35.68
CA SER A 21 18.21 3.08 34.75
C SER A 21 16.88 2.57 34.15
N GLU A 22 15.80 2.57 34.95
CA GLU A 22 14.45 2.20 34.52
C GLU A 22 13.84 3.24 33.59
N GLU A 23 14.05 4.53 33.85
CA GLU A 23 13.59 5.62 32.98
C GLU A 23 14.31 5.61 31.63
N LEU A 24 15.64 5.43 31.61
CA LEU A 24 16.41 5.26 30.37
C LEU A 24 15.98 4.00 29.60
N ALA A 25 15.67 2.90 30.30
CA ALA A 25 15.15 1.69 29.68
C ALA A 25 13.76 1.93 29.06
N LYS A 26 12.87 2.67 29.72
CA LYS A 26 11.55 3.07 29.19
C LYS A 26 11.71 4.02 27.99
N GLU A 27 12.56 5.04 28.04
CA GLU A 27 12.82 5.94 26.91
C GLU A 27 13.44 5.20 25.71
N ASN A 28 14.39 4.30 25.96
CA ASN A 28 14.99 3.45 24.94
C ASN A 28 13.94 2.50 24.33
N GLN A 29 13.07 1.93 25.15
CA GLN A 29 11.99 1.06 24.69
C GLN A 29 10.95 1.81 23.86
N THR A 30 10.55 3.01 24.29
CA THR A 30 9.65 3.89 23.53
C THR A 30 10.29 4.34 22.22
N ARG A 31 11.57 4.73 22.22
CA ARG A 31 12.30 5.05 20.98
C ARG A 31 12.37 3.86 20.02
N LYS A 32 12.66 2.66 20.52
CA LYS A 32 12.66 1.42 19.71
C LYS A 32 11.28 1.13 19.13
N MET A 33 10.22 1.31 19.91
CA MET A 33 8.84 1.12 19.46
C MET A 33 8.47 2.12 18.37
N SER A 34 8.81 3.40 18.52
CA SER A 34 8.57 4.43 17.50
C SER A 34 9.37 4.18 16.20
N ILE A 35 10.63 3.74 16.30
CA ILE A 35 11.42 3.37 15.10
C ILE A 35 10.82 2.15 14.41
N MET A 36 10.32 1.18 15.17
CA MET A 36 9.70 -0.04 14.63
C MET A 36 8.39 0.26 13.90
N THR A 37 7.54 1.13 14.44
CA THR A 37 6.29 1.54 13.78
C THR A 37 6.54 2.37 12.52
N MET A 38 7.54 3.27 12.53
CA MET A 38 7.96 4.01 11.33
C MET A 38 8.46 3.08 10.22
N LYS A 39 9.30 2.09 10.56
CA LYS A 39 9.78 1.08 9.59
C LYS A 39 8.65 0.19 9.06
N LEU A 40 7.71 -0.21 9.91
CA LEU A 40 6.57 -1.04 9.50
C LEU A 40 5.65 -0.28 8.53
N MET A 41 5.42 1.00 8.79
CA MET A 41 4.64 1.86 7.88
C MET A 41 5.38 2.07 6.56
N GLN A 42 6.69 2.32 6.56
CA GLN A 42 7.48 2.42 5.32
C GLN A 42 7.43 1.14 4.48
N LEU A 43 7.55 -0.04 5.09
CA LEU A 43 7.45 -1.33 4.40
C LEU A 43 6.05 -1.55 3.82
N PHE A 44 4.99 -1.16 4.54
CA PHE A 44 3.62 -1.24 4.06
C PHE A 44 3.38 -0.34 2.84
N TRP A 45 3.88 0.91 2.88
CA TRP A 45 3.82 1.84 1.74
C TRP A 45 4.61 1.31 0.52
N LEU A 46 5.79 0.74 0.74
CA LEU A 46 6.56 0.09 -0.34
C LEU A 46 5.78 -1.07 -0.95
N TYR A 47 5.16 -1.93 -0.14
CA TYR A 47 4.35 -3.05 -0.61
C TYR A 47 3.13 -2.60 -1.42
N LEU A 48 2.47 -1.51 -1.00
CA LEU A 48 1.34 -0.91 -1.72
C LEU A 48 1.75 -0.35 -3.09
N CYS A 49 2.95 0.25 -3.19
CA CYS A 49 3.47 0.82 -4.44
C CYS A 49 3.90 -0.24 -5.47
N LEU A 50 4.38 -1.41 -5.04
CA LEU A 50 4.84 -2.48 -5.94
C LEU A 50 3.70 -3.30 -6.59
N GLY A 51 2.44 -3.11 -6.17
CA GLY A 51 1.32 -3.99 -6.53
C GLY A 51 0.64 -3.81 -7.88
N ASN A 52 1.05 -2.86 -8.75
CA ASN A 52 0.21 -2.42 -9.89
C ASN A 52 0.86 -2.52 -11.28
N ALA A 53 1.55 -3.61 -11.62
CA ALA A 53 2.29 -3.68 -12.90
C ALA A 53 1.71 -4.55 -14.02
N LEU A 54 0.63 -5.32 -13.83
CA LEU A 54 0.25 -6.36 -14.81
C LEU A 54 -1.27 -6.44 -15.06
N THR A 55 -1.94 -5.32 -15.29
CA THR A 55 -3.29 -5.35 -15.88
C THR A 55 -3.19 -5.20 -17.40
N THR A 56 -3.22 -6.33 -18.10
CA THR A 56 -3.38 -6.35 -19.55
C THR A 56 -4.77 -5.81 -19.88
N ALA A 57 -4.86 -4.93 -20.88
CA ALA A 57 -6.12 -4.31 -21.33
C ALA A 57 -6.09 -4.13 -22.86
N CYS A 58 -7.26 -4.19 -23.51
CA CYS A 58 -7.35 -3.82 -24.91
C CYS A 58 -7.31 -2.29 -25.06
N LEU A 59 -6.53 -1.79 -26.03
CA LEU A 59 -6.46 -0.37 -26.35
C LEU A 59 -7.23 -0.09 -27.65
N TYR A 60 -8.30 0.69 -27.58
CA TYR A 60 -9.13 1.02 -28.73
C TYR A 60 -9.52 2.49 -28.69
N GLU A 61 -9.24 3.23 -29.76
CA GLU A 61 -9.55 4.67 -29.87
C GLU A 61 -9.09 5.48 -28.63
N GLY A 62 -7.92 5.14 -28.08
CA GLY A 62 -7.36 5.78 -26.87
C GLY A 62 -8.00 5.37 -25.55
N ARG A 63 -8.98 4.46 -25.55
CA ARG A 63 -9.63 3.91 -24.36
C ARG A 63 -9.09 2.52 -24.01
N LYS A 64 -9.14 2.18 -22.72
CA LYS A 64 -8.73 0.88 -22.19
C LYS A 64 -9.98 0.07 -21.85
N TYR A 65 -10.00 -1.18 -22.30
CA TYR A 65 -11.08 -2.13 -22.05
C TYR A 65 -10.54 -3.38 -21.34
N SER A 66 -11.29 -3.86 -20.36
CA SER A 66 -10.97 -5.04 -19.57
C SER A 66 -11.20 -6.33 -20.37
N ASN A 67 -10.57 -7.42 -19.94
CA ASN A 67 -10.80 -8.72 -20.58
C ASN A 67 -12.28 -9.12 -20.54
N GLY A 68 -12.85 -9.46 -21.69
CA GLY A 68 -14.25 -9.83 -21.85
C GLY A 68 -15.22 -8.65 -21.92
N GLU A 69 -14.74 -7.42 -21.74
CA GLU A 69 -15.58 -6.22 -21.82
C GLU A 69 -16.15 -6.04 -23.23
N THR A 70 -17.43 -5.68 -23.30
CA THR A 70 -18.13 -5.41 -24.57
C THR A 70 -18.67 -4.01 -24.61
N TRP A 71 -18.53 -3.34 -25.76
CA TRP A 71 -19.08 -2.01 -26.00
C TRP A 71 -19.66 -1.92 -27.41
N VAL A 72 -20.43 -0.87 -27.67
CA VAL A 72 -21.04 -0.63 -28.98
C VAL A 72 -20.35 0.58 -29.62
N GLU A 73 -19.82 0.39 -30.82
CA GLU A 73 -19.21 1.46 -31.62
C GLU A 73 -19.74 1.35 -33.05
N ALA A 74 -20.21 2.47 -33.61
CA ALA A 74 -20.75 2.53 -34.98
C ALA A 74 -21.79 1.43 -35.33
N GLY A 75 -22.59 1.00 -34.35
CA GLY A 75 -23.61 -0.05 -34.53
C GLY A 75 -23.07 -1.49 -34.47
N MET A 76 -21.81 -1.70 -34.10
CA MET A 76 -21.22 -3.02 -33.88
C MET A 76 -20.91 -3.21 -32.39
N LYS A 77 -21.34 -4.35 -31.83
CA LYS A 77 -20.94 -4.78 -30.49
C LYS A 77 -19.57 -5.42 -30.58
N LEU A 78 -18.57 -4.77 -30.01
CA LEU A 78 -17.18 -5.20 -29.96
C LEU A 78 -16.91 -5.88 -28.61
N LYS A 79 -15.96 -6.83 -28.58
CA LYS A 79 -15.50 -7.52 -27.36
C LYS A 79 -13.98 -7.49 -27.28
N CYS A 80 -13.45 -7.10 -26.12
CA CYS A 80 -12.05 -7.26 -25.77
C CYS A 80 -11.76 -8.69 -25.34
N THR A 81 -10.74 -9.32 -25.94
CA THR A 81 -10.26 -10.66 -25.54
C THR A 81 -8.75 -10.61 -25.34
N ILE A 82 -8.31 -10.90 -24.13
CA ILE A 82 -6.89 -10.98 -23.77
C ILE A 82 -6.46 -12.44 -23.84
N THR A 83 -5.34 -12.69 -24.51
CA THR A 83 -4.75 -14.02 -24.66
C THR A 83 -3.77 -14.32 -23.53
N ASP A 84 -3.56 -15.60 -23.24
CA ASP A 84 -2.73 -16.04 -22.10
C ASP A 84 -1.25 -15.64 -22.22
N ASP A 85 -0.79 -15.33 -23.44
CA ASP A 85 0.54 -14.79 -23.75
C ASP A 85 0.65 -13.28 -23.47
N GLY A 86 -0.41 -12.63 -22.98
CA GLY A 86 -0.46 -11.19 -22.71
C GLY A 86 -0.80 -10.34 -23.95
N GLY A 87 -1.08 -10.97 -25.08
CA GLY A 87 -1.67 -10.31 -26.24
C GLY A 87 -3.13 -9.92 -26.00
N TRP A 88 -3.68 -9.09 -26.89
CA TRP A 88 -5.10 -8.75 -26.86
C TRP A 88 -5.66 -8.55 -28.26
N SER A 89 -6.96 -8.80 -28.42
CA SER A 89 -7.69 -8.62 -29.67
C SER A 89 -9.07 -8.05 -29.42
N ILE A 90 -9.60 -7.36 -30.43
CA ILE A 90 -10.94 -6.81 -30.42
C ILE A 90 -11.70 -7.44 -31.57
N LYS A 91 -12.84 -8.06 -31.27
CA LYS A 91 -13.68 -8.73 -32.27
C LYS A 91 -15.10 -8.21 -32.19
N GLY A 92 -15.74 -8.04 -33.34
CA GLY A 92 -17.18 -7.87 -33.41
C GLY A 92 -17.87 -9.16 -32.97
N VAL A 93 -18.74 -9.05 -31.98
CA VAL A 93 -19.56 -10.16 -31.45
C VAL A 93 -21.05 -9.98 -31.75
N GLY A 94 -21.42 -8.88 -32.39
CA GLY A 94 -22.78 -8.67 -32.86
C GLY A 94 -22.98 -7.29 -33.49
N CYS A 95 -24.18 -7.04 -33.99
CA CYS A 95 -24.62 -5.75 -34.51
C CYS A 95 -25.76 -5.22 -33.65
N VAL A 96 -25.85 -3.91 -33.54
CA VAL A 96 -26.87 -3.22 -32.75
C VAL A 96 -27.62 -2.27 -33.66
N THR A 97 -28.94 -2.43 -33.72
CA THR A 97 -29.82 -1.56 -34.48
C THR A 97 -29.87 -0.15 -33.86
N GLN A 98 -30.34 0.85 -34.60
CA GLN A 98 -30.52 2.21 -34.07
C GLN A 98 -31.45 2.29 -32.85
N LYS A 99 -32.29 1.27 -32.64
CA LYS A 99 -33.18 1.15 -31.47
C LYS A 99 -32.53 0.45 -30.27
N GLY A 100 -31.26 0.08 -30.36
CA GLY A 100 -30.53 -0.63 -29.30
C GLY A 100 -30.78 -2.14 -29.26
N THR A 101 -31.55 -2.69 -30.20
CA THR A 101 -31.76 -4.14 -30.30
C THR A 101 -30.52 -4.81 -30.89
N GLU A 102 -29.96 -5.78 -30.19
CA GLU A 102 -28.87 -6.63 -30.68
C GLU A 102 -29.41 -7.63 -31.70
N VAL A 103 -28.85 -7.63 -32.90
CA VAL A 103 -29.28 -8.43 -34.05
C VAL A 103 -28.02 -8.93 -34.76
N CYS A 104 -27.35 -9.93 -34.20
CA CYS A 104 -26.42 -10.83 -34.87
C CYS A 104 -26.08 -11.94 -33.87
N ASP A 105 -26.19 -13.18 -34.31
CA ASP A 105 -25.67 -14.39 -33.67
C ASP A 105 -24.65 -14.95 -34.68
N PHE A 106 -23.40 -15.17 -34.27
CA PHE A 106 -22.29 -15.59 -35.14
C PHE A 106 -22.01 -17.08 -35.01
#